data_AF-A0A534ZM23-F1
#
_entry.id   AF-A0A534ZM23-F1
#
_cell.length_a   1.000
_cell.length_b   1.000
_cell.length_c   1.000
_cell.angle_alpha   90.00
_cell.angle_beta   90.00
_cell.angle_gamma   90.00
#
_symmetry.space_group_name_H-M   'P 1'
#
loop_
_entity.id
_entity.type
_entity.pdbx_description
1 polymer ?
#
loop_
_entity_poly.entity_id
_entity_poly.type
_entity_poly.pdbx_seq_one_letter_code
_entity_poly.pdbx_strand_id
1 'polypeptide(L)' 'MREFVAFEDVEVVKRSDRALLCRVERKEVWVPQSHIALTDDATIRRAGDCGRLVIPRRLAVDLGLVDVVA' A
#
# COMPACT_ATOMS: atom_id res chain seq x y z
N MET A 1 -17.59 0.41 9.35
CA MET A 1 -16.36 -0.40 9.10
C MET A 1 -15.46 0.38 8.17
N ARG A 2 -14.15 0.48 8.43
CA ARG A 2 -13.20 0.94 7.40
C ARG A 2 -12.96 -0.25 6.48
N GLU A 3 -13.33 -0.12 5.22
CA GLU A 3 -13.04 -1.13 4.21
C GLU A 3 -11.55 -1.05 3.88
N PHE A 4 -10.85 -2.18 3.99
CA PHE A 4 -9.45 -2.32 3.63
C PHE A 4 -9.34 -3.17 2.37
N VAL A 5 -8.31 -2.89 1.57
CA VAL A 5 -7.94 -3.68 0.41
C VAL A 5 -6.51 -4.18 0.59
N ALA A 6 -6.26 -5.39 0.10
CA ALA A 6 -4.94 -6.01 0.11
C ALA A 6 -4.39 -6.09 -1.31
N PHE A 7 -3.10 -5.82 -1.44
CA PHE A 7 -2.34 -5.99 -2.66
C PHE A 7 -1.19 -6.95 -2.37
N GLU A 8 -1.04 -7.97 -3.22
CA GLU A 8 0.05 -8.94 -3.15
C GLU A 8 1.25 -8.47 -4.01
N ASP A 9 2.40 -9.10 -3.81
CA ASP A 9 3.63 -8.87 -4.59
C ASP A 9 4.05 -7.39 -4.69
N VAL A 10 3.78 -6.62 -3.62
CA VAL A 10 4.14 -5.21 -3.54
C VAL A 10 5.60 -5.06 -3.10
N GLU A 11 6.37 -4.35 -3.90
CA GLU A 11 7.77 -4.03 -3.61
C GLU A 11 7.88 -2.62 -3.02
N VAL A 12 8.60 -2.47 -1.90
CA VAL A 12 8.96 -1.15 -1.37
C VAL A 12 10.27 -0.69 -2.00
N VAL A 13 10.16 0.15 -3.02
CA VAL A 13 11.30 0.67 -3.79
C VAL A 13 12.14 1.62 -2.94
N LYS A 14 11.49 2.54 -2.21
CA LYS A 14 12.15 3.57 -1.38
C LYS A 14 11.33 3.89 -0.13
N ARG A 15 11.99 4.49 0.86
CA ARG A 15 11.35 5.02 2.07
C ARG A 15 11.69 6.49 2.23
N SER A 16 10.69 7.28 2.61
CA SER A 16 10.87 8.61 3.21
C SER A 16 10.51 8.56 4.70
N ASP A 17 10.65 9.67 5.41
CA ASP A 17 10.34 9.73 6.84
C ASP A 17 8.90 9.32 7.16
N ARG A 18 7.95 9.59 6.25
CA ARG A 18 6.50 9.39 6.49
C ARG A 18 5.80 8.47 5.50
N ALA A 19 6.45 8.07 4.41
CA ALA A 19 5.83 7.26 3.37
C ALA A 19 6.78 6.19 2.82
N LEU A 20 6.19 5.16 2.22
CA LEU A 20 6.88 4.13 1.44
C LEU A 20 6.54 4.35 -0.03
N LEU A 21 7.54 4.34 -0.90
CA LEU A 21 7.32 4.26 -2.34
C LEU A 21 7.11 2.78 -2.67
N CYS A 22 5.86 2.41 -2.88
CA CYS A 22 5.47 1.05 -3.20
C CYS A 22 5.27 0.91 -4.70
N ARG A 23 5.78 -0.17 -5.28
CA ARG A 23 5.43 -0.62 -6.61
C ARG A 23 4.36 -1.69 -6.47
N VAL A 24 3.16 -1.35 -6.93
CA VAL A 24 2.02 -2.27 -7.00
C VAL A 24 1.82 -2.58 -8.48
N GLU A 25 2.04 -3.83 -8.87
CA GLU A 25 2.12 -4.26 -10.26
C GLU A 25 3.11 -3.40 -11.08
N ARG A 26 2.61 -2.49 -11.92
CA ARG A 26 3.41 -1.58 -12.77
C ARG A 26 3.36 -0.13 -12.32
N LYS A 27 2.73 0.17 -11.18
CA LYS A 27 2.51 1.53 -10.70
C LYS A 27 3.30 1.80 -9.43
N GLU A 28 4.06 2.89 -9.44
CA GLU A 28 4.75 3.38 -8.25
C GLU A 28 3.91 4.45 -7.55
N VAL A 29 3.64 4.25 -6.27
CA VAL A 29 2.80 5.15 -5.45
C VAL A 29 3.41 5.38 -4.08
N TRP A 30 3.29 6.61 -3.59
CA TRP A 30 3.67 6.92 -2.21
C TRP A 30 2.53 6.58 -1.26
N VAL A 31 2.78 5.59 -0.40
CA VAL A 31 1.84 5.13 0.62
C VAL A 31 2.25 5.69 1.99
N PRO A 32 1.41 6.52 2.64
CA PRO A 32 1.69 6.98 4.00
C PRO A 32 1.78 5.80 4.96
N GLN A 33 2.86 5.74 5.75
CA GLN A 33 3.08 4.63 6.70
C GLN A 33 1.94 4.53 7.74
N SER A 34 1.35 5.67 8.12
CA SER A 34 0.21 5.74 9.06
C SER A 34 -1.08 5.10 8.55
N HIS A 35 -1.16 4.82 7.25
CA HIS A 35 -2.33 4.20 6.62
C HIS A 35 -2.12 2.73 6.26
N ILE A 36 -0.91 2.19 6.47
CA ILE A 36 -0.64 0.77 6.29
C ILE A 36 -1.16 0.04 7.53
N ALA A 37 -1.99 -0.99 7.33
CA ALA A 37 -2.56 -1.75 8.43
C ALA A 37 -1.45 -2.38 9.30
N LEU A 38 -1.65 -2.38 10.61
CA LEU A 38 -0.79 -3.05 11.58
C LEU A 38 -1.39 -4.42 11.89
N THR A 39 -1.37 -5.30 10.89
CA THR A 39 -1.93 -6.66 10.97
C THR A 39 -0.87 -7.66 10.49
N ASP A 40 -0.99 -8.92 10.89
CA ASP A 40 -0.12 -10.00 10.40
C ASP A 40 -0.20 -10.17 8.87
N ASP A 41 -1.34 -9.76 8.30
CA ASP A 41 -1.58 -9.69 6.87
C ASP A 41 -0.75 -8.64 6.13
N ALA A 42 -0.20 -7.61 6.79
CA ALA A 42 0.56 -6.54 6.16
C ALA A 42 2.06 -6.72 6.43
N THR A 43 2.78 -7.24 5.43
CA THR A 43 4.16 -7.72 5.62
C THR A 43 5.23 -6.71 5.21
N ILE A 44 4.88 -5.63 4.49
CA ILE A 44 5.85 -4.60 4.07
C ILE A 44 5.96 -3.44 5.06
N ARG A 45 7.18 -2.99 5.35
CA ARG A 45 7.48 -1.93 6.35
C ARG A 45 8.64 -1.01 5.97
N ARG A 46 9.60 -1.46 5.18
CA ARG A 46 10.85 -0.74 4.87
C ARG A 46 11.26 -0.93 3.41
N ALA A 47 12.17 -0.07 2.94
CA ALA A 47 12.75 -0.20 1.60
C ALA A 47 13.43 -1.55 1.43
N GLY A 48 13.17 -2.21 0.29
CA GLY A 48 13.62 -3.55 -0.06
C GLY A 48 12.67 -4.68 0.34
N ASP A 49 11.61 -4.41 1.12
CA ASP A 49 10.61 -5.44 1.40
C ASP A 49 9.79 -5.75 0.13
N CYS A 50 9.42 -7.02 -0.03
CA CYS A 50 8.45 -7.49 -1.01
C CYS A 50 7.40 -8.34 -0.30
N GLY A 51 6.12 -8.04 -0.50
CA GLY A 51 5.04 -8.76 0.17
C GLY A 51 3.69 -8.07 0.07
N ARG A 52 2.91 -8.16 1.14
CA ARG A 52 1.50 -7.78 1.16
C ARG A 52 1.31 -6.38 1.74
N LEU A 53 0.65 -5.51 0.97
CA LEU A 53 0.25 -4.17 1.37
C LEU A 53 -1.24 -4.18 1.71
N VAL A 54 -1.62 -3.74 2.91
CA VAL A 54 -3.02 -3.57 3.31
C VAL A 54 -3.28 -2.12 3.68
N ILE A 55 -4.21 -1.47 2.97
CA ILE A 55 -4.54 -0.04 3.14
C ILE A 55 -6.04 0.22 3.08
N PRO A 56 -6.55 1.34 3.62
CA PRO A 56 -7.93 1.74 3.47
C PRO A 56 -8.33 1.85 1.98
N ARG A 57 -9.49 1.32 1.62
CA ARG A 57 -10.01 1.37 0.25
C ARG A 57 -10.05 2.79 -0.30
N ARG A 58 -10.45 3.77 0.52
CA ARG A 58 -10.44 5.19 0.13
C ARG A 58 -9.07 5.64 -0.36
N LEU A 59 -8.02 5.33 0.40
CA LEU A 59 -6.65 5.68 0.01
C LEU A 59 -6.25 4.95 -1.28
N ALA A 60 -6.64 3.68 -1.43
CA ALA A 60 -6.34 2.94 -2.63
C ALA A 60 -7.00 3.55 -3.89
N VAL A 61 -8.21 4.09 -3.77
CA VAL A 61 -8.87 4.88 -4.83
C VAL A 61 -8.13 6.18 -5.09
N ASP A 62 -7.79 6.93 -4.04
CA ASP A 62 -7.07 8.21 -4.16
C ASP A 62 -5.69 8.02 -4.84
N LEU A 63 -5.05 6.86 -4.62
CA LEU A 63 -3.80 6.47 -5.28
C LEU A 63 -4.01 5.84 -6.66
N GLY A 64 -5.26 5.62 -7.10
CA GLY A 64 -5.63 4.97 -8.35
C GLY A 64 -5.10 3.55 -8.47
N LEU A 65 -5.10 2.80 -7.36
CA LEU A 65 -4.77 1.37 -7.29
C LEU A 65 -6.00 0.47 -7.46
N VAL A 66 -7.20 1.03 -7.28
CA VAL A 66 -8.48 0.36 -7.50
C VAL A 66 -9.42 1.32 -8.19
N ASP A 67 -10.19 0.79 -9.13
CA ASP A 67 -11.24 1.55 -9.78
C ASP A 67 -12.44 1.75 -8.83
N VAL A 68 -13.12 2.88 -9.03
CA VAL A 68 -14.47 3.08 -8.52
C VAL A 68 -15.38 2.39 -9.51
N VAL A 69 -15.75 1.14 -9.22
CA VAL A 69 -16.85 0.50 -9.96
C VAL A 69 -18.11 1.32 -9.65
N ALA A 70 -18.64 1.99 -10.68
CA ALA A 70 -19.88 2.76 -10.63
C ALA A 70 -21.10 1.84 -10.70
#